data_AF-A0A1S0TIG5-F1
#
_entry.id   AF-A0A1S0TIG5-F1
#
_cell.length_a   1.000
_cell.length_b   1.000
_cell.length_c   1.000
_cell.angle_alpha   90.00
_cell.angle_beta   90.00
_cell.angle_gamma   90.00
#
_symmetry.space_group_name_H-M   'P 1'
#
loop_
_entity.id
_entity.type
_entity.pdbx_description
1 polymer ?
#
loop_
_entity_poly.entity_id
_entity_poly.type
_entity_poly.pdbx_seq_one_letter_code
_entity_poly.pdbx_strand_id
1 'polypeptide(L)'
;MFDSNFKTHDICESWNSGNQPDNLLWAEPADRLLRIIGNGVVKDGYNMFMTPSQAEGKTTVVSVAIYIESMSSFRTQTMDFEVDMYLALAWYDRRLAHNCTHPVLVTHKFIVDRLWQPDLYFVNSKFAYLQEVTTPNFMVIVYPDGLIFKSMRLVKLTII
;
A
#
# COMPACT_ATOMS: atom_id res chain seq x y z
N MET A 1 -5.71 6.99 15.88
CA MET A 1 -6.22 8.22 16.51
C MET A 1 -5.82 9.37 15.60
N PHE A 2 -6.79 10.04 14.99
CA PHE A 2 -6.56 11.15 14.05
C PHE A 2 -5.83 12.29 14.78
N ASP A 3 -4.70 12.74 14.22
CA ASP A 3 -3.86 13.79 14.80
C ASP A 3 -4.07 15.06 13.97
N SER A 4 -4.82 16.04 14.46
CA SER A 4 -5.19 17.23 13.68
C SER A 4 -4.02 18.17 13.38
N ASN A 5 -2.80 17.88 13.88
CA ASN A 5 -1.66 18.79 13.85
C ASN A 5 -0.57 18.39 12.85
N PHE A 6 -0.72 17.31 12.05
CA PHE A 6 0.28 16.99 11.03
C PHE A 6 0.12 17.87 9.79
N LYS A 7 1.25 18.23 9.19
CA LYS A 7 1.30 19.04 7.98
C LYS A 7 0.79 18.23 6.78
N THR A 8 -0.32 18.64 6.19
CA THR A 8 -0.84 18.07 4.93
C THR A 8 -0.21 18.75 3.72
N HIS A 9 -0.02 18.00 2.65
CA HIS A 9 0.37 18.54 1.35
C HIS A 9 -0.85 19.10 0.59
N ASP A 10 -0.68 20.27 -0.01
CA ASP A 10 -1.68 20.87 -0.90
C ASP A 10 -1.46 20.35 -2.33
N ILE A 11 -2.20 19.29 -2.69
CA ILE A 11 -2.12 18.67 -4.02
C ILE A 11 -3.45 18.71 -4.77
N CYS A 12 -4.55 19.01 -4.08
CA CYS A 12 -5.90 19.09 -4.61
C CYS A 12 -6.40 20.54 -4.63
N GLU A 13 -7.16 20.90 -5.65
CA GLU A 13 -7.72 22.25 -5.78
C GLU A 13 -8.76 22.53 -4.67
N SER A 14 -9.01 23.81 -4.38
CA SER A 14 -9.86 24.25 -3.27
C SER A 14 -11.30 23.73 -3.32
N TRP A 15 -11.84 23.46 -4.52
CA TRP A 15 -13.18 22.86 -4.69
C TRP A 15 -13.21 21.35 -4.43
N ASN A 16 -12.04 20.69 -4.43
CA ASN A 16 -11.84 19.27 -4.14
C ASN A 16 -11.01 19.05 -2.85
N SER A 17 -10.96 20.08 -2.00
CA SER A 17 -10.23 20.07 -0.72
C SER A 17 -11.18 20.38 0.43
N GLY A 18 -11.11 19.63 1.53
CA GLY A 18 -11.79 20.04 2.75
C GLY A 18 -12.20 18.95 3.73
N ASN A 19 -12.67 17.77 3.29
CA ASN A 19 -13.12 16.70 4.22
C ASN A 19 -13.15 15.32 3.58
N GLN A 20 -12.71 14.27 4.28
CA GLN A 20 -12.88 12.89 3.83
C GLN A 20 -14.35 12.45 3.95
N PRO A 21 -15.03 12.05 2.87
CA PRO A 21 -16.38 11.52 2.97
C PRO A 21 -16.35 10.05 3.38
N ASP A 22 -17.41 9.61 4.06
CA ASP A 22 -17.57 8.23 4.53
C ASP A 22 -17.73 7.21 3.39
N ASN A 23 -17.97 7.67 2.16
CA ASN A 23 -18.19 6.82 0.99
C ASN A 23 -17.09 6.94 -0.08
N LEU A 24 -16.58 5.79 -0.55
CA LEU A 24 -15.60 5.69 -1.64
C LEU A 24 -16.27 5.75 -3.01
N LEU A 25 -17.00 6.83 -3.31
CA LEU A 25 -17.65 6.99 -4.62
C LEU A 25 -16.66 7.40 -5.72
N TRP A 26 -15.57 8.10 -5.38
CA TRP A 26 -14.61 8.56 -6.37
C TRP A 26 -13.15 8.59 -5.88
N ALA A 27 -12.27 8.21 -6.82
CA ALA A 27 -10.79 8.22 -6.82
C ALA A 27 -10.15 9.56 -7.26
N GLU A 28 -9.24 10.20 -6.51
CA GLU A 28 -8.32 11.18 -7.14
C GLU A 28 -7.22 10.46 -7.95
N PRO A 29 -6.71 11.05 -9.05
CA PRO A 29 -5.70 10.43 -9.89
C PRO A 29 -4.33 10.39 -9.20
N ALA A 30 -3.63 9.27 -9.39
CA ALA A 30 -2.34 8.97 -8.77
C ALA A 30 -1.23 9.99 -9.07
N ASP A 31 -1.27 10.64 -10.23
CA ASP A 31 -0.24 11.60 -10.68
C ASP A 31 -0.07 12.77 -9.71
N ARG A 32 -1.09 13.10 -8.91
CA ARG A 32 -1.00 14.15 -7.89
C ARG A 32 0.04 13.83 -6.82
N LEU A 33 0.27 12.54 -6.52
CA LEU A 33 1.30 12.12 -5.56
C LEU A 33 2.72 12.38 -6.07
N LEU A 34 2.93 12.49 -7.39
CA LEU A 34 4.24 12.79 -7.96
C LEU A 34 4.77 14.16 -7.50
N ARG A 35 3.89 15.10 -7.13
CA ARG A 35 4.27 16.39 -6.54
C ARG A 35 4.90 16.25 -5.15
N ILE A 36 4.62 15.15 -4.45
CA ILE A 36 5.15 14.83 -3.12
C ILE A 36 6.37 13.92 -3.24
N ILE A 37 6.24 12.83 -4.01
CA ILE A 37 7.23 11.74 -4.03
C ILE A 37 8.32 11.94 -5.08
N GLY A 38 8.09 12.78 -6.09
CA GLY A 38 9.02 12.96 -7.22
C GLY A 38 9.40 11.62 -7.85
N ASN A 39 10.71 11.31 -7.83
CA ASN A 39 11.27 10.04 -8.32
C ASN A 39 11.46 8.97 -7.22
N GLY A 40 10.79 9.10 -6.07
CA GLY A 40 10.92 8.24 -4.89
C GLY A 40 11.87 8.78 -3.83
N VAL A 41 12.71 9.75 -4.20
CA VAL A 41 13.57 10.51 -3.27
C VAL A 41 13.51 11.99 -3.64
N VAL A 42 13.13 12.82 -2.67
CA VAL A 42 13.10 14.28 -2.74
C VAL A 42 14.03 14.81 -1.65
N LYS A 43 14.97 15.69 -2.04
CA LYS A 43 15.89 16.33 -1.10
C LYS A 43 15.09 17.07 -0.03
N ASP A 44 15.40 16.82 1.25
CA ASP A 44 14.69 17.37 2.41
C ASP A 44 13.17 17.06 2.42
N GLY A 45 12.76 15.97 1.75
CA GLY A 45 11.37 15.58 1.57
C GLY A 45 11.15 14.06 1.64
N TYR A 46 10.31 13.54 0.76
CA TYR A 46 9.97 12.12 0.73
C TYR A 46 11.18 11.25 0.42
N ASN A 47 11.35 10.14 1.15
CA ASN A 47 12.39 9.15 0.87
C ASN A 47 11.81 7.75 1.06
N MET A 48 11.66 7.02 -0.06
CA MET A 48 11.11 5.68 -0.08
C MET A 48 11.96 4.62 0.64
N PHE A 49 13.24 4.90 0.93
CA PHE A 49 14.11 3.98 1.67
C PHE A 49 14.01 4.16 3.19
N MET A 50 13.34 5.22 3.65
CA MET A 50 13.12 5.48 5.07
C MET A 50 11.71 5.07 5.45
N THR A 51 11.58 4.31 6.55
CA THR A 51 10.27 3.94 7.06
C THR A 51 9.50 5.20 7.50
N PRO A 52 8.16 5.23 7.38
CA PRO A 52 7.38 6.45 7.62
C PRO A 52 7.62 7.11 8.96
N SER A 53 7.75 6.31 10.02
CA SER A 53 7.92 6.79 11.40
C SER A 53 9.39 6.91 11.84
N GLN A 54 10.35 6.67 10.94
CA GLN A 54 11.78 6.67 11.27
C GLN A 54 12.28 8.03 11.76
N ALA A 55 11.84 9.12 11.12
CA ALA A 55 12.25 10.47 11.49
C ALA A 55 11.72 10.88 12.89
N GLU A 56 10.59 10.30 13.32
CA GLU A 56 10.01 10.51 14.65
C GLU A 56 10.61 9.57 15.71
N GLY A 57 11.49 8.64 15.33
CA GLY A 57 12.03 7.61 16.24
C GLY A 57 10.99 6.58 16.70
N LYS A 58 9.88 6.44 15.96
CA LYS A 58 8.78 5.50 16.29
C LYS A 58 8.77 4.31 15.32
N THR A 59 8.20 3.20 15.78
CA THR A 59 7.98 2.02 14.96
C THR A 59 6.80 2.21 14.01
N THR A 60 6.96 1.86 12.75
CA THR A 60 5.86 1.81 11.78
C THR A 60 5.00 0.58 12.06
N VAL A 61 3.73 0.79 12.43
CA VAL A 61 2.78 -0.30 12.63
C VAL A 61 2.14 -0.66 11.29
N VAL A 62 2.28 -1.93 10.89
CA VAL A 62 1.69 -2.49 9.67
C VAL A 62 0.63 -3.50 10.08
N SER A 63 -0.62 -3.24 9.70
CA SER A 63 -1.73 -4.19 9.86
C SER A 63 -1.80 -5.08 8.64
N VAL A 64 -1.90 -6.39 8.87
CA VAL A 64 -1.95 -7.40 7.81
C VAL A 64 -3.26 -8.16 7.93
N ALA A 65 -3.96 -8.31 6.81
CA ALA A 65 -5.14 -9.14 6.69
C ALA A 65 -4.96 -10.11 5.52
N ILE A 66 -5.38 -11.36 5.73
CA ILE A 66 -5.30 -12.43 4.74
C ILE A 66 -6.70 -12.97 4.53
N TYR A 67 -7.09 -13.09 3.27
CA TYR A 67 -8.31 -13.78 2.85
C TYR A 67 -7.93 -14.95 1.96
N ILE A 68 -8.18 -16.16 2.44
CA ILE A 68 -7.84 -17.40 1.73
C ILE A 68 -8.97 -17.71 0.75
N GLU A 69 -8.64 -17.80 -0.53
CA GLU A 69 -9.59 -18.13 -1.58
C GLU A 69 -9.70 -19.65 -1.72
N SER A 70 -8.56 -20.33 -1.82
CA SER A 70 -8.52 -21.80 -1.87
C SER A 70 -7.19 -22.35 -1.39
N MET A 71 -7.22 -23.63 -1.00
CA MET A 71 -6.04 -24.44 -0.72
C MET A 71 -6.11 -25.69 -1.60
N SER A 72 -5.00 -26.04 -2.23
CA SER A 72 -4.94 -27.15 -3.18
C SER A 72 -3.57 -27.85 -3.16
N SER A 73 -3.41 -28.89 -4.00
CA SER A 73 -2.12 -29.53 -4.25
C SER A 73 -1.41 -30.04 -2.97
N PHE A 74 -2.15 -30.71 -2.07
CA PHE A 74 -1.57 -31.33 -0.88
C PHE A 74 -0.70 -32.53 -1.25
N ARG A 75 0.62 -32.38 -1.18
CA ARG A 75 1.59 -33.41 -1.57
C ARG A 75 2.23 -34.02 -0.32
N THR A 76 1.90 -35.29 -0.06
CA THR A 76 2.46 -36.03 1.08
C THR A 76 3.94 -36.36 0.93
N GLN A 77 4.46 -36.46 -0.30
CA GLN A 77 5.87 -36.76 -0.56
C GLN A 77 6.80 -35.60 -0.18
N THR A 78 6.36 -34.37 -0.44
CA THR A 78 7.13 -33.14 -0.22
C THR A 78 6.66 -32.35 1.01
N MET A 79 5.58 -32.81 1.66
CA MET A 79 4.91 -32.16 2.78
C MET A 79 4.58 -30.70 2.50
N ASP A 80 4.12 -30.39 1.28
CA ASP A 80 3.75 -29.05 0.88
C ASP A 80 2.32 -28.97 0.32
N PHE A 81 1.76 -27.76 0.37
CA PHE A 81 0.45 -27.43 -0.19
C PHE A 81 0.50 -26.06 -0.87
N GLU A 82 -0.43 -25.83 -1.80
CA GLU A 82 -0.55 -24.58 -2.54
C GLU A 82 -1.74 -23.77 -2.00
N VAL A 83 -1.55 -22.45 -1.85
CA VAL A 83 -2.59 -21.52 -1.38
C VAL A 83 -2.78 -20.39 -2.39
N ASP A 84 -4.04 -20.11 -2.70
CA ASP A 84 -4.47 -18.90 -3.40
C ASP A 84 -5.15 -17.98 -2.39
N MET A 85 -4.68 -16.73 -2.30
CA MET A 85 -5.17 -15.79 -1.30
C MET A 85 -5.05 -14.34 -1.73
N TYR A 86 -5.83 -13.49 -1.06
CA TYR A 86 -5.70 -12.05 -1.10
C TYR A 86 -4.99 -11.57 0.15
N LEU A 87 -3.98 -10.73 -0.04
CA LEU A 87 -3.20 -10.10 1.00
C LEU A 87 -3.50 -8.61 1.03
N ALA A 88 -3.97 -8.13 2.16
CA ALA A 88 -4.23 -6.71 2.41
C ALA A 88 -3.30 -6.20 3.51
N LEU A 89 -2.73 -5.03 3.26
CA LEU A 89 -1.80 -4.33 4.14
C LEU A 89 -2.32 -2.92 4.38
N ALA A 90 -2.25 -2.48 5.63
CA ALA A 90 -2.58 -1.11 5.99
C ALA A 90 -1.50 -0.52 6.91
N TRP A 91 -0.99 0.66 6.58
CA TRP A 91 -0.02 1.38 7.41
C TRP A 91 -0.22 2.89 7.27
N TYR A 92 0.26 3.66 8.24
CA TYR A 92 0.22 5.11 8.18
C TYR A 92 1.55 5.68 7.65
N ASP A 93 1.46 6.53 6.63
CA ASP A 93 2.57 7.37 6.15
C ASP A 93 2.14 8.84 6.06
N ARG A 94 2.42 9.58 7.13
CA ARG A 94 2.08 11.01 7.26
C ARG A 94 2.75 11.90 6.22
N ARG A 95 3.84 11.44 5.59
CA ARG A 95 4.52 12.19 4.51
C ARG A 95 3.68 12.27 3.24
N LEU A 96 2.65 11.43 3.12
CA LEU A 96 1.74 11.36 1.98
C LEU A 96 0.35 11.92 2.31
N ALA A 97 0.17 12.44 3.53
CA ALA A 97 -1.07 13.06 3.92
C ALA A 97 -1.32 14.34 3.12
N HIS A 98 -2.56 14.54 2.70
CA HIS A 98 -2.91 15.51 1.68
C HIS A 98 -4.28 16.14 1.91
N ASN A 99 -4.51 17.29 1.30
CA ASN A 99 -5.70 18.10 1.48
C ASN A 99 -6.92 17.67 0.64
N CYS A 100 -6.78 16.63 -0.18
CA CYS A 100 -7.87 16.13 -1.01
C CYS A 100 -9.03 15.65 -0.15
N THR A 101 -10.24 15.92 -0.61
CA THR A 101 -11.47 15.40 -0.03
C THR A 101 -11.52 13.87 -0.20
N HIS A 102 -11.02 13.31 -1.30
CA HIS A 102 -11.11 11.88 -1.56
C HIS A 102 -9.75 11.22 -1.59
N PRO A 103 -9.71 9.90 -1.31
CA PRO A 103 -8.47 9.16 -1.40
C PRO A 103 -7.92 9.15 -2.82
N VAL A 104 -6.62 8.99 -2.92
CA VAL A 104 -5.91 8.84 -4.19
C VAL A 104 -5.78 7.36 -4.50
N LEU A 105 -6.30 6.94 -5.66
CA LEU A 105 -6.16 5.57 -6.15
C LEU A 105 -4.91 5.46 -7.03
N VAL A 106 -3.96 4.62 -6.63
CA VAL A 106 -2.72 4.37 -7.35
C VAL A 106 -2.81 3.03 -8.07
N THR A 107 -3.03 3.09 -9.38
CA THR A 107 -3.10 1.93 -10.28
C THR A 107 -1.78 1.70 -11.04
N HIS A 108 -0.96 2.74 -11.19
CA HIS A 108 0.28 2.67 -11.96
C HIS A 108 1.45 2.12 -11.11
N LYS A 109 2.06 1.01 -11.55
CA LYS A 109 3.25 0.40 -10.92
C LYS A 109 4.40 1.36 -10.72
N PHE A 110 4.61 2.25 -11.68
CA PHE A 110 5.64 3.28 -11.60
C PHE A 110 5.56 4.15 -10.35
N ILE A 111 4.34 4.49 -9.91
CA ILE A 111 4.12 5.31 -8.71
C ILE A 111 4.28 4.43 -7.46
N VAL A 112 3.74 3.22 -7.48
CA VAL A 112 3.87 2.27 -6.35
C VAL A 112 5.32 1.92 -6.05
N ASP A 113 6.14 1.70 -7.09
CA ASP A 113 7.57 1.39 -6.93
C ASP A 113 8.38 2.56 -6.35
N ARG A 114 7.79 3.78 -6.30
CA ARG A 114 8.37 4.98 -5.68
C ARG A 114 7.86 5.24 -4.27
N LEU A 115 6.93 4.42 -3.78
CA LEU A 115 6.43 4.50 -2.41
C LEU A 115 7.22 3.53 -1.52
N TRP A 116 7.45 3.95 -0.28
CA TRP A 116 7.86 3.04 0.77
C TRP A 116 6.77 1.97 0.94
N GLN A 117 7.18 0.72 0.98
CA GLN A 117 6.32 -0.43 1.22
C GLN A 117 6.98 -1.35 2.25
N PRO A 118 6.21 -2.04 3.10
CA PRO A 118 6.77 -3.01 4.01
C PRO A 118 7.24 -4.25 3.25
N ASP A 119 8.42 -4.75 3.62
CA ASP A 119 8.99 -5.99 3.08
C ASP A 119 8.39 -7.20 3.82
N LEU A 120 7.20 -7.64 3.36
CA LEU A 120 6.55 -8.84 3.88
C LEU A 120 7.07 -10.08 3.15
N TYR A 121 7.48 -11.11 3.89
CA TYR A 121 7.85 -12.42 3.35
C TYR A 121 7.23 -13.55 4.18
N PHE A 122 7.04 -14.71 3.55
CA PHE A 122 6.51 -15.91 4.20
C PHE A 122 7.68 -16.83 4.56
N VAL A 123 7.92 -17.03 5.86
CA VAL A 123 9.08 -17.81 6.35
C VAL A 123 9.07 -19.25 5.83
N ASN A 124 7.88 -19.87 5.75
CA ASN A 124 7.72 -21.26 5.31
C ASN A 124 7.34 -21.39 3.83
N SER A 125 7.46 -20.31 3.04
CA SER A 125 7.21 -20.44 1.61
C SER A 125 8.39 -21.09 0.91
N LYS A 126 8.13 -22.15 0.15
CA LYS A 126 9.12 -22.78 -0.74
C LYS A 126 9.26 -21.99 -2.03
N PHE A 127 8.13 -21.63 -2.63
CA PHE A 127 8.03 -20.76 -3.81
C PHE A 127 6.76 -19.91 -3.69
N ALA A 128 6.84 -18.65 -4.10
CA ALA A 128 5.72 -17.74 -4.17
C ALA A 128 5.67 -17.14 -5.58
N TYR A 129 4.54 -17.29 -6.27
CA TYR A 129 4.32 -16.65 -7.56
C TYR A 129 3.39 -15.46 -7.40
N LEU A 130 3.86 -14.27 -7.78
CA LEU A 130 2.99 -13.12 -7.95
C LEU A 130 2.26 -13.27 -9.28
N GLN A 131 0.94 -13.11 -9.29
CA GLN A 131 0.16 -13.22 -10.52
C GLN A 131 0.37 -11.97 -11.39
N GLU A 132 1.31 -12.03 -12.33
CA GLU A 132 1.51 -11.03 -13.39
C GLU A 132 0.68 -11.39 -14.64
N VAL A 133 -0.66 -11.31 -14.57
CA VAL A 133 -1.49 -11.45 -15.77
C VAL A 133 -1.87 -10.05 -16.27
N THR A 134 -1.16 -9.62 -17.32
CA THR A 134 -1.30 -8.39 -18.13
C THR A 134 -1.15 -7.03 -17.44
N THR A 135 -1.51 -6.90 -16.16
CA THR A 135 -1.24 -5.75 -15.28
C THR A 135 -0.95 -6.28 -13.88
N PRO A 136 0.00 -5.70 -13.14
CA PRO A 136 0.30 -6.20 -11.80
C PRO A 136 -0.94 -6.02 -10.91
N ASN A 137 -1.46 -7.13 -10.37
CA ASN A 137 -2.71 -7.19 -9.59
C ASN A 137 -2.52 -6.64 -8.17
N PHE A 138 -2.16 -5.37 -8.05
CA PHE A 138 -2.19 -4.64 -6.80
C PHE A 138 -3.11 -3.42 -6.93
N MET A 139 -3.72 -3.05 -5.81
CA MET A 139 -4.46 -1.82 -5.63
C MET A 139 -3.86 -1.09 -4.44
N VAL A 140 -3.44 0.16 -4.63
CA VAL A 140 -2.96 1.02 -3.54
C VAL A 140 -3.86 2.24 -3.44
N ILE A 141 -4.37 2.50 -2.25
CA ILE A 141 -5.22 3.65 -1.92
C ILE A 141 -4.49 4.45 -0.85
N VAL A 142 -4.29 5.74 -1.11
CA VAL A 142 -3.73 6.68 -0.14
C VAL A 142 -4.86 7.58 0.34
N TYR A 143 -5.19 7.51 1.62
CA TYR A 143 -6.20 8.35 2.23
C TYR A 143 -5.65 9.73 2.62
N PRO A 144 -6.50 10.77 2.71
CA PRO A 144 -6.11 12.12 3.10
C PRO A 144 -5.34 12.20 4.43
N ASP A 145 -5.68 11.33 5.39
CA ASP A 145 -5.03 11.24 6.70
C ASP A 145 -3.64 10.56 6.68
N GLY A 146 -3.20 10.09 5.50
CA GLY A 146 -1.94 9.36 5.33
C GLY A 146 -2.06 7.86 5.58
N LEU A 147 -3.27 7.32 5.80
CA LEU A 147 -3.46 5.87 5.78
C LEU A 147 -3.23 5.35 4.36
N ILE A 148 -2.42 4.30 4.23
CA ILE A 148 -2.18 3.61 2.97
C ILE A 148 -2.75 2.21 3.08
N PHE A 149 -3.60 1.86 2.13
CA PHE A 149 -4.16 0.54 1.98
C PHE A 149 -3.64 -0.10 0.70
N LYS A 150 -2.97 -1.25 0.80
CA LYS A 150 -2.48 -2.04 -0.33
C LYS A 150 -3.15 -3.40 -0.33
N SER A 151 -3.75 -3.79 -1.45
CA SER A 151 -4.29 -5.12 -1.67
C SER A 151 -3.60 -5.78 -2.86
N MET A 152 -3.28 -7.06 -2.75
CA MET A 152 -2.70 -7.85 -3.84
C MET A 152 -3.19 -9.30 -3.79
N ARG A 153 -3.28 -9.93 -4.97
CA ARG A 153 -3.61 -11.36 -5.11
C ARG A 153 -2.32 -12.18 -5.23
N LEU A 154 -2.18 -13.17 -4.35
CA LEU A 154 -1.11 -14.15 -4.36
C LEU A 154 -1.68 -15.49 -4.87
N VAL A 155 -1.00 -16.10 -5.83
CA VAL A 155 -1.46 -17.33 -6.50
C VAL A 155 -0.35 -18.37 -6.43
N LYS A 156 -0.72 -19.62 -6.12
CA LYS A 156 0.21 -20.75 -6.00
C LYS A 156 1.34 -20.47 -5.02
N LEU A 157 1.01 -19.96 -3.84
CA LEU A 157 1.98 -19.89 -2.73
C LEU A 157 2.18 -21.31 -2.19
N THR A 158 3.36 -21.89 -2.38
CA THR A 158 3.71 -23.21 -1.86
C THR A 158 4.28 -23.09 -0.45
N ILE A 159 3.61 -23.71 0.53
CA ILE A 159 3.97 -23.68 1.95
C ILE A 159 4.36 -25.08 2.42
N ILE A 160 5.39 -25.16 3.28
CA ILE A 160 5.85 -26.37 3.99
C ILE A 160 5.24 -26.45 5.39
#